data_AF-A0A8T5IDQ0-F1
#
_entry.id   AF-A0A8T5IDQ0-F1
#
_cell.length_a   1.000
_cell.length_b   1.000
_cell.length_c   1.000
_cell.angle_alpha   90.00
_cell.angle_beta   90.00
_cell.angle_gamma   90.00
#
_symmetry.space_group_name_H-M   'P 1'
#
loop_
_entity.id
_entity.type
_entity.pdbx_description
1 polymer ?
#
loop_
_entity_poly.entity_id
_entity_poly.type
_entity_poly.pdbx_seq_one_letter_code
_entity_poly.pdbx_strand_id
1 'polypeptide(L)'
;MGMSLSSEQNHAAVNAAVSAINGRFDGSGIEATSVERTSGKHFHFLRITSTSRHWLGLAKFLRFDLGINYCSMITGTHFPDGDDERGWEVAYHFMRMPVVDQLPGHCLEHKATDLTGQDIPLEVEVFIPLAKGDAPSIDSIQMIWKGADWNEKETWDLVGIDFKGHDDMMRVLNPHDSPIGFHPLQKQHRLRYDGYNEMYDDAQGFERKPVDSGLVK
;
A
#
# COMPACT_ATOMS: atom_id res chain seq x y z
N MET A 1 1.50 7.31 -34.80
CA MET A 1 0.61 6.33 -34.13
C MET A 1 1.38 5.87 -32.89
N GLY A 2 0.93 6.26 -31.69
CA GLY A 2 1.73 6.10 -30.47
C GLY A 2 1.99 4.63 -30.15
N MET A 3 3.24 4.25 -29.94
CA MET A 3 3.64 2.91 -29.50
C MET A 3 3.08 2.66 -28.08
N SER A 4 1.92 2.04 -27.99
CA SER A 4 1.36 1.59 -26.72
C SER A 4 1.25 0.07 -26.68
N LEU A 5 1.40 -0.48 -25.49
CA LEU A 5 1.15 -1.89 -25.22
C LEU A 5 -0.25 -2.28 -25.71
N SER A 6 -0.39 -3.46 -26.32
CA SER A 6 -1.71 -3.97 -26.71
C SER A 6 -2.48 -4.49 -25.49
N SER A 7 -3.81 -4.51 -25.59
CA SER A 7 -4.66 -5.07 -24.53
C SER A 7 -4.39 -6.58 -24.35
N GLU A 8 -4.13 -7.29 -25.45
CA GLU A 8 -3.79 -8.70 -25.44
C GLU A 8 -2.46 -8.97 -24.72
N GLN A 9 -1.42 -8.14 -24.96
CA GLN A 9 -0.14 -8.25 -24.26
C GLN A 9 -0.30 -8.04 -22.75
N ASN A 10 -1.05 -7.01 -22.36
CA ASN A 10 -1.36 -6.74 -20.95
C ASN A 10 -2.14 -7.90 -20.31
N HIS A 11 -3.24 -8.31 -20.92
CA HIS A 11 -4.12 -9.35 -20.37
C HIS A 11 -3.40 -10.70 -20.27
N ALA A 12 -2.58 -11.07 -21.27
CA ALA A 12 -1.75 -12.26 -21.21
C ALA A 12 -0.73 -12.21 -20.06
N ALA A 13 -0.06 -11.07 -19.85
CA ALA A 13 0.89 -10.90 -18.76
C ALA A 13 0.22 -10.99 -17.37
N VAL A 14 -0.96 -10.39 -17.21
CA VAL A 14 -1.74 -10.48 -15.96
C VAL A 14 -2.18 -11.91 -15.69
N ASN A 15 -2.75 -12.60 -16.68
CA ASN A 15 -3.21 -13.98 -16.51
C ASN A 15 -2.06 -14.96 -16.22
N ALA A 16 -0.89 -14.75 -16.82
CA ALA A 16 0.30 -15.52 -16.48
C ALA A 16 0.71 -15.32 -15.02
N ALA A 17 0.68 -14.07 -14.52
CA ALA A 17 0.97 -13.78 -13.12
C ALA A 17 -0.08 -14.38 -12.16
N VAL A 18 -1.38 -14.28 -12.50
CA VAL A 18 -2.47 -14.92 -11.74
C VAL A 18 -2.24 -16.43 -11.63
N SER A 19 -1.97 -17.09 -12.75
CA SER A 19 -1.72 -18.54 -12.78
C SER A 19 -0.50 -18.94 -11.96
N ALA A 20 0.59 -18.16 -12.03
CA ALA A 20 1.80 -18.41 -11.27
C ALA A 20 1.56 -18.29 -9.75
N ILE A 21 0.81 -17.27 -9.30
CA ILE A 21 0.51 -17.05 -7.88
C ILE A 21 -0.43 -18.14 -7.35
N ASN A 22 -1.56 -18.34 -8.01
CA ASN A 22 -2.55 -19.32 -7.55
C ASN A 22 -1.99 -20.74 -7.59
N GLY A 23 -1.15 -21.08 -8.57
CA GLY A 23 -0.47 -22.38 -8.60
C GLY A 23 0.56 -22.55 -7.48
N ARG A 24 1.26 -21.48 -7.08
CA ARG A 24 2.33 -21.54 -6.05
C ARG A 24 1.79 -21.57 -4.63
N PHE A 25 0.69 -20.84 -4.40
CA PHE A 25 0.11 -20.56 -3.08
C PHE A 25 -1.26 -21.22 -2.88
N ASP A 26 -1.58 -22.23 -3.68
CA ASP A 26 -2.82 -23.00 -3.54
C ASP A 26 -3.01 -23.51 -2.09
N GLY A 27 -4.22 -23.35 -1.57
CA GLY A 27 -4.58 -23.72 -0.20
C GLY A 27 -4.00 -22.86 0.93
N SER A 28 -3.29 -21.76 0.64
CA SER A 28 -2.71 -20.86 1.67
C SER A 28 -3.60 -19.67 2.07
N GLY A 29 -4.78 -19.56 1.46
CA GLY A 29 -5.67 -18.39 1.62
C GLY A 29 -5.20 -17.15 0.84
N ILE A 30 -4.27 -17.32 -0.11
CA ILE A 30 -3.88 -16.29 -1.07
C ILE A 30 -4.66 -16.53 -2.37
N GLU A 31 -5.33 -15.50 -2.87
CA GLU A 31 -6.09 -15.53 -4.11
C GLU A 31 -5.72 -14.37 -5.00
N ALA A 32 -5.29 -14.66 -6.23
CA ALA A 32 -4.99 -13.68 -7.26
C ALA A 32 -6.05 -13.70 -8.37
N THR A 33 -6.42 -12.52 -8.85
CA THR A 33 -7.43 -12.33 -9.91
C THR A 33 -6.98 -11.26 -10.91
N SER A 34 -7.44 -11.40 -12.15
CA SER A 34 -7.30 -10.39 -13.20
C SER A 34 -8.51 -9.47 -13.13
N VAL A 35 -8.28 -8.16 -12.99
CA VAL A 35 -9.35 -7.16 -12.90
C VAL A 35 -9.19 -6.15 -14.03
N GLU A 36 -10.23 -5.96 -14.82
CA GLU A 36 -10.28 -4.97 -15.90
C GLU A 36 -10.59 -3.57 -15.32
N ARG A 37 -9.86 -2.55 -15.77
CA ARG A 37 -10.20 -1.16 -15.46
C ARG A 37 -11.51 -0.76 -16.13
N THR A 38 -12.36 -0.07 -15.38
CA THR A 38 -13.66 0.44 -15.87
C THR A 38 -13.53 1.70 -16.73
N SER A 39 -12.37 2.33 -16.77
CA SER A 39 -12.12 3.57 -17.50
C SER A 39 -10.73 3.60 -18.14
N GLY A 40 -10.55 4.47 -19.14
CA GLY A 40 -9.28 4.62 -19.86
C GLY A 40 -9.09 3.54 -20.91
N LYS A 41 -7.92 2.89 -20.94
CA LYS A 41 -7.57 1.87 -21.94
C LYS A 41 -8.09 0.47 -21.63
N HIS A 42 -8.89 0.29 -20.57
CA HIS A 42 -9.43 -1.01 -20.17
C HIS A 42 -8.37 -2.09 -19.99
N PHE A 43 -7.18 -1.70 -19.52
CA PHE A 43 -6.14 -2.65 -19.16
C PHE A 43 -6.51 -3.40 -17.88
N HIS A 44 -6.04 -4.63 -17.83
CA HIS A 44 -6.11 -5.49 -16.66
C HIS A 44 -4.97 -5.18 -15.70
N PHE A 45 -5.25 -5.31 -14.42
CA PHE A 45 -4.27 -5.33 -13.35
C PHE A 45 -4.49 -6.56 -12.47
N LEU A 46 -3.46 -6.91 -11.72
CA LEU A 46 -3.46 -8.04 -10.82
C LEU A 46 -3.99 -7.58 -9.45
N ARG A 47 -5.06 -8.20 -8.95
CA ARG A 47 -5.53 -8.00 -7.57
C ARG A 47 -5.34 -9.26 -6.77
N ILE A 48 -4.73 -9.14 -5.60
CA ILE A 48 -4.41 -10.24 -4.71
C ILE A 48 -5.04 -9.98 -3.35
N THR A 49 -5.73 -10.97 -2.80
CA THR A 49 -6.07 -11.02 -1.38
C THR A 49 -5.13 -12.01 -0.72
N SER A 50 -4.47 -11.62 0.36
CA SER A 50 -3.52 -12.47 1.09
C SER A 50 -3.84 -12.48 2.57
N THR A 51 -3.41 -13.54 3.25
CA THR A 51 -3.36 -13.56 4.72
C THR A 51 -2.06 -12.93 5.22
N SER A 52 -2.08 -12.36 6.43
CA SER A 52 -0.88 -11.80 7.07
C SER A 52 0.20 -12.86 7.32
N ARG A 53 -0.21 -14.11 7.59
CA ARG A 53 0.69 -15.24 7.88
C ARG A 53 1.64 -15.56 6.72
N HIS A 54 1.16 -15.46 5.49
CA HIS A 54 1.92 -15.83 4.29
C HIS A 54 2.47 -14.61 3.54
N TRP A 55 2.25 -13.40 4.08
CA TRP A 55 2.57 -12.14 3.42
C TRP A 55 4.03 -12.07 2.97
N LEU A 56 4.99 -12.32 3.86
CA LEU A 56 6.41 -12.20 3.52
C LEU A 56 6.85 -13.19 2.43
N GLY A 57 6.23 -14.36 2.37
CA GLY A 57 6.45 -15.36 1.32
C GLY A 57 5.94 -14.88 -0.04
N LEU A 58 4.71 -14.32 -0.06
CA LEU A 58 4.14 -13.69 -1.24
C LEU A 58 4.99 -12.51 -1.70
N ALA A 59 5.36 -11.61 -0.80
CA ALA A 59 6.19 -10.44 -1.09
C ALA A 59 7.51 -10.81 -1.79
N LYS A 60 8.22 -11.83 -1.29
CA LYS A 60 9.45 -12.33 -1.93
C LYS A 60 9.18 -12.88 -3.33
N PHE A 61 8.12 -13.66 -3.49
CA PHE A 61 7.74 -14.20 -4.80
C PHE A 61 7.40 -13.10 -5.81
N LEU A 62 6.63 -12.08 -5.39
CA LEU A 62 6.34 -10.92 -6.23
C LEU A 62 7.63 -10.22 -6.68
N ARG A 63 8.56 -9.96 -5.74
CA ARG A 63 9.80 -9.25 -6.05
C ARG A 63 10.75 -10.02 -6.96
N PHE A 64 10.99 -11.29 -6.64
CA PHE A 64 12.11 -12.06 -7.19
C PHE A 64 11.70 -13.01 -8.31
N ASP A 65 10.49 -13.54 -8.28
CA ASP A 65 10.01 -14.49 -9.30
C ASP A 65 9.17 -13.78 -10.38
N LEU A 66 8.33 -12.81 -9.99
CA LEU A 66 7.49 -12.05 -10.94
C LEU A 66 8.11 -10.75 -11.42
N GLY A 67 9.23 -10.32 -10.82
CA GLY A 67 9.95 -9.12 -11.22
C GLY A 67 9.26 -7.81 -10.82
N ILE A 68 8.36 -7.83 -9.84
CA ILE A 68 7.68 -6.62 -9.35
C ILE A 68 8.73 -5.72 -8.66
N ASN A 69 9.22 -4.70 -9.37
CA ASN A 69 10.41 -3.94 -8.98
C ASN A 69 10.11 -2.59 -8.33
N TYR A 70 8.85 -2.16 -8.29
CA TYR A 70 8.47 -0.87 -7.74
C TYR A 70 7.33 -1.00 -6.73
N CYS A 71 7.56 -0.49 -5.51
CA CYS A 71 6.53 -0.30 -4.50
C CYS A 71 6.05 1.14 -4.59
N SER A 72 4.80 1.34 -5.01
CA SER A 72 4.25 2.67 -5.26
C SER A 72 3.65 3.28 -4.02
N MET A 73 2.92 2.48 -3.22
CA MET A 73 2.18 2.97 -2.08
C MET A 73 1.85 1.81 -1.13
N ILE A 74 1.84 2.11 0.17
CA ILE A 74 1.33 1.23 1.22
C ILE A 74 0.36 2.08 2.03
N THR A 75 -0.86 1.58 2.24
CA THR A 75 -1.87 2.29 3.03
C THR A 75 -2.54 1.36 4.02
N GLY A 76 -2.90 1.90 5.18
CA GLY A 76 -3.68 1.21 6.20
C GLY A 76 -5.10 1.77 6.25
N THR A 77 -6.09 0.90 6.51
CA THR A 77 -7.47 1.31 6.79
C THR A 77 -7.97 0.66 8.07
N HIS A 78 -8.59 1.46 8.94
CA HIS A 78 -9.28 0.98 10.15
C HIS A 78 -10.77 0.72 9.85
N PHE A 79 -11.24 -0.48 10.16
CA PHE A 79 -12.63 -0.94 10.02
C PHE A 79 -13.20 -1.33 11.40
N PRO A 80 -13.60 -0.35 12.25
CA PRO A 80 -14.14 -0.64 13.58
C PRO A 80 -15.45 -1.44 13.54
N ASP A 81 -16.23 -1.26 12.48
CA ASP A 81 -17.49 -1.99 12.22
C ASP A 81 -17.26 -3.28 11.42
N GLY A 82 -16.01 -3.63 11.11
CA GLY A 82 -15.64 -4.89 10.50
C GLY A 82 -15.85 -6.08 11.43
N ASP A 83 -15.88 -7.27 10.84
CA ASP A 83 -15.89 -8.54 11.58
C ASP A 83 -14.56 -8.77 12.33
N ASP A 84 -14.49 -9.87 13.08
CA ASP A 84 -13.32 -10.19 13.90
C ASP A 84 -12.05 -10.45 13.07
N GLU A 85 -12.18 -10.80 11.80
CA GLU A 85 -11.06 -11.09 10.89
C GLU A 85 -10.59 -9.87 10.09
N ARG A 86 -11.42 -8.82 9.98
CA ARG A 86 -11.15 -7.59 9.23
C ARG A 86 -11.48 -6.34 10.05
N GLY A 87 -10.79 -6.18 11.18
CA GLY A 87 -10.77 -4.92 11.93
C GLY A 87 -9.83 -3.87 11.30
N TRP A 88 -8.81 -4.32 10.58
CA TRP A 88 -7.89 -3.47 9.84
C TRP A 88 -7.58 -4.08 8.47
N GLU A 89 -7.01 -3.29 7.58
CA GLU A 89 -6.52 -3.78 6.30
C GLU A 89 -5.29 -2.99 5.88
N VAL A 90 -4.30 -3.68 5.33
CA VAL A 90 -3.18 -3.04 4.63
C VAL A 90 -3.33 -3.30 3.14
N ALA A 91 -3.28 -2.23 2.36
CA ALA A 91 -3.28 -2.29 0.91
C ALA A 91 -1.90 -1.89 0.38
N TYR A 92 -1.37 -2.68 -0.55
CA TYR A 92 -0.11 -2.42 -1.21
C TYR A 92 -0.34 -2.25 -2.70
N HIS A 93 0.23 -1.19 -3.27
CA HIS A 93 0.24 -0.96 -4.70
C HIS A 93 1.66 -1.13 -5.21
N PHE A 94 1.85 -2.07 -6.13
CA PHE A 94 3.12 -2.32 -6.78
C PHE A 94 3.02 -2.19 -8.29
N MET A 95 4.19 -2.03 -8.91
CA MET A 95 4.34 -2.09 -10.35
C MET A 95 5.55 -2.93 -10.73
N ARG A 96 5.44 -3.59 -11.88
CA ARG A 96 6.58 -4.03 -12.67
C ARG A 96 6.74 -3.10 -13.85
N MET A 97 7.94 -2.58 -14.03
CA MET A 97 8.33 -1.77 -15.19
C MET A 97 9.63 -2.31 -15.77
N PRO A 98 9.87 -2.23 -17.09
CA PRO A 98 11.12 -2.67 -17.73
C PRO A 98 12.29 -1.71 -17.47
N VAL A 99 12.35 -1.09 -16.29
CA VAL A 99 13.40 -0.16 -15.91
C VAL A 99 14.63 -0.95 -15.50
N VAL A 100 15.74 -0.65 -16.18
CA VAL A 100 17.06 -1.21 -15.91
C VAL A 100 18.09 -0.09 -15.79
N ASP A 101 19.18 -0.36 -15.07
CA ASP A 101 20.31 0.56 -14.97
C ASP A 101 20.90 0.83 -16.36
N GLN A 102 21.07 2.11 -16.68
CA GLN A 102 21.56 2.52 -17.99
C GLN A 102 23.06 2.31 -18.08
N LEU A 103 23.51 1.73 -19.20
CA LEU A 103 24.93 1.65 -19.49
C LEU A 103 25.50 3.05 -19.76
N PRO A 104 26.70 3.38 -19.27
CA PRO A 104 27.32 4.68 -19.54
C PRO A 104 27.40 4.98 -21.03
N GLY A 105 26.89 6.14 -21.45
CA GLY A 105 26.87 6.55 -22.86
C GLY A 105 25.78 5.91 -23.73
N HIS A 106 24.86 5.15 -23.13
CA HIS A 106 23.70 4.58 -23.82
C HIS A 106 22.39 5.16 -23.26
N CYS A 107 21.39 5.27 -24.13
CA CYS A 107 20.00 5.53 -23.75
C CYS A 107 19.16 4.35 -24.22
N LEU A 108 18.64 3.56 -23.28
CA LEU A 108 17.71 2.49 -23.61
C LEU A 108 16.36 3.08 -24.02
N GLU A 109 15.90 2.73 -25.20
CA GLU A 109 14.58 3.08 -25.70
C GLU A 109 13.72 1.81 -25.74
N HIS A 110 12.57 1.84 -25.06
CA HIS A 110 11.60 0.76 -25.11
C HIS A 110 10.54 1.04 -26.17
N LYS A 111 10.34 0.09 -27.07
CA LYS A 111 9.18 0.06 -27.96
C LYS A 111 8.13 -0.83 -27.33
N ALA A 112 6.99 -0.24 -26.97
CA ALA A 112 5.94 -0.95 -26.21
C ALA A 112 5.44 -2.23 -26.91
N THR A 113 5.43 -2.25 -28.24
CA THR A 113 5.03 -3.41 -29.05
C THR A 113 6.00 -4.59 -28.97
N ASP A 114 7.26 -4.30 -28.64
CA ASP A 114 8.36 -5.28 -28.66
C ASP A 114 8.58 -5.88 -27.27
N LEU A 115 7.87 -5.38 -26.25
CA LEU A 115 7.96 -5.89 -24.88
C LEU A 115 7.36 -7.29 -24.79
N THR A 116 8.09 -8.19 -24.15
CA THR A 116 7.68 -9.58 -23.94
C THR A 116 8.02 -10.04 -22.53
N GLY A 117 7.39 -11.11 -22.07
CA GLY A 117 7.70 -11.71 -20.77
C GLY A 117 7.58 -10.73 -19.60
N GLN A 118 8.63 -10.63 -18.78
CA GLN A 118 8.66 -9.74 -17.62
C GLN A 118 8.88 -8.26 -17.96
N ASP A 119 9.24 -7.94 -19.21
CA ASP A 119 9.37 -6.55 -19.64
C ASP A 119 8.00 -5.89 -19.87
N ILE A 120 6.93 -6.69 -19.96
CA ILE A 120 5.56 -6.18 -20.02
C ILE A 120 5.20 -5.57 -18.65
N PRO A 121 4.84 -4.26 -18.60
CA PRO A 121 4.44 -3.62 -17.37
C PRO A 121 3.23 -4.30 -16.73
N LEU A 122 3.23 -4.35 -15.40
CA LEU A 122 2.17 -4.96 -14.61
C LEU A 122 1.84 -4.06 -13.43
N GLU A 123 0.56 -3.75 -13.23
CA GLU A 123 0.06 -3.13 -12.00
C GLU A 123 -0.45 -4.23 -11.06
N VAL A 124 -0.13 -4.11 -9.76
CA VAL A 124 -0.50 -5.09 -8.74
C VAL A 124 -1.07 -4.38 -7.53
N GLU A 125 -2.21 -4.86 -7.05
CA GLU A 125 -2.79 -4.49 -5.78
C GLU A 125 -2.82 -5.71 -4.86
N VAL A 126 -2.40 -5.55 -3.61
CA VAL A 126 -2.49 -6.59 -2.59
C VAL A 126 -3.28 -6.05 -1.40
N PHE A 127 -4.32 -6.77 -1.00
CA PHE A 127 -5.12 -6.48 0.17
C PHE A 127 -4.90 -7.55 1.24
N ILE A 128 -4.63 -7.11 2.47
CA ILE A 128 -4.35 -7.99 3.60
C ILE A 128 -5.22 -7.56 4.77
N PRO A 129 -6.36 -8.24 5.00
CA PRO A 129 -7.15 -8.01 6.20
C PRO A 129 -6.36 -8.46 7.44
N LEU A 130 -6.50 -7.70 8.53
CA LEU A 130 -5.97 -8.01 9.84
C LEU A 130 -7.10 -8.07 10.85
N ALA A 131 -6.97 -9.00 11.80
CA ALA A 131 -7.94 -9.21 12.84
C ALA A 131 -8.21 -7.95 13.67
N LYS A 132 -9.41 -7.87 14.23
CA LYS A 132 -9.81 -6.80 15.12
C LYS A 132 -9.01 -6.81 16.43
N GLY A 133 -8.66 -5.62 16.91
CA GLY A 133 -7.91 -5.43 18.15
C GLY A 133 -7.10 -4.13 18.14
N ASP A 134 -6.45 -3.85 19.26
CA ASP A 134 -5.78 -2.57 19.51
C ASP A 134 -4.31 -2.53 19.04
N ALA A 135 -3.77 -3.66 18.58
CA ALA A 135 -2.38 -3.81 18.15
C ALA A 135 -2.28 -4.49 16.77
N PRO A 136 -2.82 -3.88 15.70
CA PRO A 136 -2.66 -4.41 14.35
C PRO A 136 -1.18 -4.44 13.96
N SER A 137 -0.72 -5.56 13.41
CA SER A 137 0.67 -5.70 12.98
C SER A 137 0.82 -6.63 11.78
N ILE A 138 1.83 -6.36 10.96
CA ILE A 138 2.21 -7.14 9.78
C ILE A 138 3.74 -7.16 9.62
N ASP A 139 4.28 -8.14 8.89
CA ASP A 139 5.71 -8.15 8.59
C ASP A 139 6.08 -7.04 7.58
N SER A 140 7.15 -6.31 7.89
CA SER A 140 7.72 -5.28 7.02
C SER A 140 8.27 -5.87 5.72
N ILE A 141 8.17 -5.10 4.64
CA ILE A 141 8.77 -5.40 3.34
C ILE A 141 9.88 -4.40 2.96
N GLN A 142 10.31 -3.54 3.89
CA GLN A 142 11.38 -2.54 3.71
C GLN A 142 12.65 -3.16 3.10
N MET A 143 13.02 -4.37 3.54
CA MET A 143 14.20 -5.09 3.04
C MET A 143 14.03 -5.70 1.64
N ILE A 144 12.78 -5.82 1.15
CA ILE A 144 12.45 -6.33 -0.18
C ILE A 144 12.33 -5.16 -1.18
N TRP A 145 11.62 -4.10 -0.79
CA TRP A 145 11.54 -2.84 -1.51
C TRP A 145 11.95 -1.69 -0.60
N LYS A 146 13.14 -1.11 -0.85
CA LYS A 146 13.63 0.04 -0.06
C LYS A 146 12.66 1.22 -0.03
N GLY A 147 11.85 1.41 -1.09
CA GLY A 147 10.82 2.45 -1.15
C GLY A 147 9.65 2.26 -0.17
N ALA A 148 9.51 1.06 0.42
CA ALA A 148 8.50 0.80 1.44
C ALA A 148 8.80 1.52 2.77
N ASP A 149 10.06 1.90 3.02
CA ASP A 149 10.50 2.54 4.28
C ASP A 149 9.56 3.66 4.76
N TRP A 150 9.39 4.68 3.92
CA TRP A 150 8.56 5.84 4.26
C TRP A 150 7.07 5.53 4.28
N ASN A 151 6.59 4.66 3.39
CA ASN A 151 5.17 4.31 3.32
C ASN A 151 4.72 3.51 4.56
N GLU A 152 5.57 2.60 5.05
CA GLU A 152 5.32 1.86 6.28
C GLU A 152 5.36 2.80 7.50
N LYS A 153 6.34 3.72 7.57
CA LYS A 153 6.39 4.77 8.60
C LYS A 153 5.15 5.66 8.61
N GLU A 154 4.70 6.12 7.45
CA GLU A 154 3.49 6.93 7.31
C GLU A 154 2.24 6.16 7.77
N THR A 155 2.11 4.90 7.34
CA THR A 155 0.97 4.05 7.73
C THR A 155 0.96 3.78 9.23
N TRP A 156 2.12 3.51 9.83
CA TRP A 156 2.26 3.38 11.27
C TRP A 156 1.90 4.70 11.98
N ASP A 157 2.46 5.83 11.54
CA ASP A 157 2.29 7.12 12.21
C ASP A 157 0.82 7.58 12.18
N LEU A 158 0.16 7.48 11.01
CA LEU A 158 -1.20 7.98 10.81
C LEU A 158 -2.31 6.99 11.21
N VAL A 159 -2.11 5.68 10.99
CA VAL A 159 -3.15 4.65 11.17
C VAL A 159 -2.88 3.76 12.39
N GLY A 160 -1.61 3.57 12.77
CA GLY A 160 -1.22 2.77 13.94
C GLY A 160 -1.02 1.28 13.65
N ILE A 161 -0.87 0.89 12.37
CA ILE A 161 -0.49 -0.48 12.00
C ILE A 161 1.03 -0.63 12.15
N ASP A 162 1.45 -1.61 12.96
CA ASP A 162 2.87 -1.89 13.20
C ASP A 162 3.49 -2.78 12.12
N PHE A 163 4.74 -2.50 11.77
CA PHE A 163 5.49 -3.23 10.74
C PHE A 163 6.70 -3.93 11.35
N LYS A 164 6.54 -5.24 11.62
CA LYS A 164 7.55 -6.05 12.31
C LYS A 164 8.80 -6.19 11.45
N GLY A 165 9.96 -5.92 12.06
CA GLY A 165 11.25 -6.01 11.39
C GLY A 165 11.56 -4.82 10.48
N HIS A 166 10.81 -3.72 10.58
CA HIS A 166 11.18 -2.44 9.97
C HIS A 166 12.32 -1.79 10.78
N ASP A 167 13.36 -1.35 10.09
CA ASP A 167 14.51 -0.65 10.68
C ASP A 167 14.24 0.86 10.78
N ASP A 168 14.51 1.43 11.95
CA ASP A 168 14.37 2.87 12.27
C ASP A 168 12.93 3.41 12.18
N MET A 169 11.94 2.63 12.63
CA MET A 169 10.54 3.09 12.74
C MET A 169 10.43 4.32 13.65
N MET A 170 9.84 5.40 13.14
CA MET A 170 9.68 6.68 13.84
C MET A 170 8.52 7.50 13.28
N ARG A 171 8.06 8.51 14.02
CA ARG A 171 7.03 9.45 13.53
C ARG A 171 7.61 10.32 12.42
N VAL A 172 6.84 10.52 11.36
CA VAL A 172 7.27 11.22 10.14
C VAL A 172 6.34 12.36 9.74
N LEU A 173 5.06 12.29 10.10
CA LEU A 173 4.05 13.30 9.77
C LEU A 173 3.44 13.95 11.01
N ASN A 174 3.19 13.17 12.08
CA ASN A 174 2.66 13.73 13.31
C ASN A 174 3.76 14.45 14.10
N PRO A 175 3.41 15.51 14.86
CA PRO A 175 4.33 16.15 15.81
C PRO A 175 4.94 15.14 16.79
N HIS A 176 6.22 15.30 17.11
CA HIS A 176 6.93 14.39 18.01
C HIS A 176 6.39 14.39 19.45
N ASP A 177 5.69 15.45 19.85
CA ASP A 177 5.00 15.61 21.13
C ASP A 177 3.55 15.11 21.10
N SER A 178 3.11 14.50 19.99
CA SER A 178 1.81 13.86 19.91
C SER A 178 1.66 12.79 20.98
N PRO A 179 0.46 12.63 21.59
CA PRO A 179 0.23 11.60 22.60
C PRO A 179 0.63 10.20 22.12
N ILE A 180 1.12 9.38 23.04
CA ILE A 180 1.45 7.98 22.76
C ILE A 180 0.18 7.26 22.31
N GLY A 181 0.28 6.49 21.22
CA GLY A 181 -0.86 5.78 20.62
C GLY A 181 -1.84 6.67 19.85
N PHE A 182 -1.54 7.96 19.67
CA PHE A 182 -2.32 8.82 18.80
C PHE A 182 -2.00 8.55 17.32
N HIS A 183 -3.04 8.20 16.57
CA HIS A 183 -3.01 7.87 15.15
C HIS A 183 -4.25 8.47 14.46
N PRO A 184 -4.16 9.68 13.89
CA PRO A 184 -5.32 10.51 13.55
C PRO A 184 -6.30 9.90 12.54
N LEU A 185 -5.88 8.92 11.72
CA LEU A 185 -6.74 8.27 10.73
C LEU A 185 -7.51 7.07 11.30
N GLN A 186 -7.34 6.72 12.57
CA GLN A 186 -8.20 5.73 13.20
C GLN A 186 -9.62 6.30 13.37
N LYS A 187 -10.62 5.57 12.86
CA LYS A 187 -12.03 5.99 12.88
C LYS A 187 -12.66 6.20 14.26
N GLN A 188 -11.97 5.80 15.34
CA GLN A 188 -12.38 6.11 16.70
C GLN A 188 -12.14 7.58 17.10
N HIS A 189 -11.20 8.26 16.43
CA HIS A 189 -10.97 9.68 16.65
C HIS A 189 -12.01 10.50 15.92
N ARG A 190 -12.66 11.40 16.66
CA ARG A 190 -13.60 12.36 16.08
C ARG A 190 -12.83 13.55 15.53
N LEU A 191 -13.22 14.01 14.35
CA LEU A 191 -12.68 15.23 13.77
C LEU A 191 -13.14 16.45 14.56
N ARG A 192 -12.28 17.47 14.61
CA ARG A 192 -12.50 18.76 15.31
C ARG A 192 -13.84 19.45 14.98
N TYR A 193 -14.48 19.13 13.87
CA TYR A 193 -15.72 19.79 13.40
C TYR A 193 -16.97 18.89 13.43
N ASP A 194 -16.88 17.67 13.96
CA ASP A 194 -18.03 16.79 14.12
C ASP A 194 -18.72 17.01 15.48
N GLY A 195 -19.40 18.15 15.63
CA GLY A 195 -20.33 18.40 16.73
C GLY A 195 -19.75 18.63 18.13
N TYR A 196 -18.43 18.78 18.29
CA TYR A 196 -17.78 19.11 19.58
C TYR A 196 -17.05 20.46 19.53
N ASN A 197 -17.18 21.23 20.62
CA ASN A 197 -16.54 22.54 20.82
C ASN A 197 -15.29 22.47 21.73
N GLU A 198 -14.92 21.28 22.21
CA GLU A 198 -13.81 21.12 23.17
C GLU A 198 -12.47 20.98 22.42
N MET A 199 -11.57 21.92 22.70
CA MET A 199 -10.24 22.00 22.10
C MET A 199 -9.19 21.61 23.13
N TYR A 200 -8.31 20.67 22.79
CA TYR A 200 -7.01 20.61 23.47
C TYR A 200 -6.23 21.88 23.12
N ASP A 201 -5.60 22.51 24.13
CA ASP A 201 -4.56 23.52 23.88
C ASP A 201 -3.49 22.84 23.01
N ASP A 202 -3.31 23.34 21.80
CA ASP A 202 -2.40 22.77 20.83
C ASP A 202 -0.96 23.13 21.19
N ALA A 203 -0.10 22.13 21.32
CA ALA A 203 1.34 22.34 21.42
C ALA A 203 1.96 22.90 20.11
N GLN A 204 1.16 23.03 19.04
CA GLN A 204 1.54 23.62 17.76
C GLN A 204 1.40 25.15 17.70
N GLY A 205 0.94 25.81 18.77
CA GLY A 205 1.03 27.26 18.93
C GLY A 205 0.14 28.09 18.00
N PHE A 206 -0.93 27.52 17.44
CA PHE A 206 -1.94 28.33 16.76
C PHE A 206 -2.93 28.84 17.81
N GLU A 207 -2.71 30.07 18.28
CA GLU A 207 -3.69 30.78 19.10
C GLU A 207 -5.10 30.65 18.50
N ARG A 208 -6.11 30.50 19.37
CA ARG A 208 -7.50 30.47 18.94
C ARG A 208 -7.77 31.65 18.01
N LYS A 209 -8.38 31.40 16.85
CA LYS A 209 -8.87 32.47 16.01
C LYS A 209 -9.87 33.30 16.85
N PRO A 210 -9.93 34.64 16.68
CA PRO A 210 -10.78 35.51 17.50
C PRO A 210 -12.26 35.10 17.55
N VAL A 211 -12.72 34.37 16.54
CA VAL A 211 -14.10 33.84 16.44
C VAL A 211 -14.37 32.67 17.39
N ASP A 212 -13.32 31.99 17.89
CA ASP A 212 -13.40 30.76 18.67
C ASP A 212 -13.08 30.97 20.16
N SER A 213 -12.88 32.23 20.60
CA SER A 213 -12.47 32.58 21.97
C SER A 213 -13.54 32.31 23.04
N GLY A 214 -14.80 32.12 22.65
CA GLY A 214 -15.94 31.93 23.55
C GLY A 214 -16.37 30.48 23.77
N LEU A 215 -15.73 29.51 23.09
CA LEU A 215 -16.12 28.11 23.17
C LEU A 215 -15.42 27.42 24.36
N VAL A 216 -16.18 26.65 25.14
CA VAL A 216 -15.71 26.03 26.39
C VAL A 216 -14.59 25.03 26.11
N LYS A 217 -13.62 24.98 27.02
CA LYS A 217 -12.43 24.12 26.96
C LYS A 217 -12.81 22.65 27.09
#